data_AF-A0A401H5V3-F1
#
_entry.id   AF-A0A401H5V3-F1
#
_cell.length_a   1.000
_cell.length_b   1.000
_cell.length_c   1.000
_cell.angle_alpha   90.00
_cell.angle_beta   90.00
_cell.angle_gamma   90.00
#
_symmetry.space_group_name_H-M   'P 1'
#
loop_
_entity.id
_entity.type
_entity.pdbx_description
1 polymer ?
#
loop_
_entity_poly.entity_id
_entity_poly.type
_entity_poly.pdbx_seq_one_letter_code
_entity_poly.pdbx_strand_id
1 'polypeptide(L)'
;MAQDVAAWSSEAERVEWFRARADKHRHNEEVNKLHEEFRRTIRAWRRMDEAWWNVGEKEGMERGAQAYAMKKARMYGRKAAECEVTFSKARNDVDGEKLDYSQLKGVTTAVGSKSKHG
;
A
#
# COMPACT_ATOMS: atom_id res chain seq x y z
N MET A 1 -18.38 19.95 40.81
CA MET A 1 -18.23 18.48 40.93
C MET A 1 -18.85 17.72 39.75
N ALA A 2 -20.18 17.67 39.60
CA ALA A 2 -20.80 16.91 38.49
C ALA A 2 -20.50 17.48 37.08
N GLN A 3 -20.47 18.82 36.95
CA GLN A 3 -20.09 19.49 35.70
C GLN A 3 -18.62 19.29 35.35
N ASP A 4 -17.73 19.26 36.35
CA ASP A 4 -16.31 19.02 36.12
C ASP A 4 -16.11 17.59 35.59
N VAL A 5 -16.73 16.58 36.22
CA VAL A 5 -16.64 15.18 35.78
C VAL A 5 -17.15 14.99 34.34
N ALA A 6 -18.24 15.67 33.96
CA ALA A 6 -18.76 15.63 32.59
C ALA A 6 -17.78 16.29 31.59
N ALA A 7 -17.20 17.44 31.95
CA ALA A 7 -16.19 18.11 31.11
C ALA A 7 -14.94 17.22 30.92
N TRP A 8 -14.43 16.62 32.00
CA TRP A 8 -13.31 15.67 31.96
C TRP A 8 -13.62 14.46 31.08
N SER A 9 -14.83 13.89 31.19
CA SER A 9 -15.25 12.75 30.36
C SER A 9 -15.31 13.12 28.88
N SER A 10 -15.81 14.31 28.54
CA SER A 10 -15.89 14.78 27.15
C SER A 10 -14.51 15.04 26.53
N GLU A 11 -13.56 15.51 27.33
CA GLU A 11 -12.18 15.71 26.89
C GLU A 11 -11.46 14.38 26.69
N ALA A 12 -11.67 13.42 27.60
CA ALA A 12 -11.13 12.07 27.48
C ALA A 12 -11.61 11.37 26.20
N GLU A 13 -12.91 11.44 25.90
CA GLU A 13 -13.49 10.90 24.67
C GLU A 13 -12.89 11.58 23.42
N ARG A 14 -12.74 12.91 23.44
CA ARG A 14 -12.12 13.65 22.33
C ARG A 14 -10.67 13.19 22.09
N VAL A 15 -9.88 13.05 23.16
CA VAL A 15 -8.49 12.58 23.07
C VAL A 15 -8.42 11.16 22.52
N GLU A 16 -9.33 10.28 22.95
CA GLU A 16 -9.44 8.92 22.43
C GLU A 16 -9.72 8.92 20.92
N TRP A 17 -10.67 9.73 20.45
CA TRP A 17 -10.94 9.89 19.03
C TRP A 17 -9.74 10.41 18.24
N PHE A 18 -8.99 11.36 18.78
CA PHE A 18 -7.78 11.86 18.13
C PHE A 18 -6.70 10.77 18.01
N ARG A 19 -6.52 9.94 19.05
CA ARG A 19 -5.59 8.81 19.02
C ARG A 19 -6.01 7.77 18.01
N ALA A 20 -7.27 7.32 18.07
CA ALA A 20 -7.82 6.34 17.13
C ALA A 20 -7.70 6.84 15.67
N ARG A 21 -7.96 8.12 15.43
CA ARG A 21 -7.78 8.73 14.10
C ARG A 21 -6.33 8.76 13.67
N ALA A 22 -5.40 9.15 14.56
CA ALA A 22 -3.97 9.16 14.26
C ALA A 22 -3.44 7.75 13.94
N ASP A 23 -3.88 6.74 14.68
CA ASP A 23 -3.49 5.35 14.44
C ASP A 23 -4.04 4.82 13.12
N LYS A 24 -5.29 5.16 12.76
CA LYS A 24 -5.84 4.87 11.44
C LYS A 24 -5.00 5.51 10.33
N HIS A 25 -4.62 6.78 10.47
CA HIS A 25 -3.80 7.46 9.48
C HIS A 25 -2.44 6.79 9.31
N ARG A 26 -1.76 6.46 10.43
CA ARG A 26 -0.49 5.72 10.39
C ARG A 26 -0.66 4.36 9.70
N HIS A 27 -1.71 3.61 10.01
CA HIS A 27 -1.97 2.33 9.36
C HIS A 27 -2.14 2.47 7.84
N ASN A 28 -2.92 3.46 7.40
CA ASN A 28 -3.09 3.74 5.96
C ASN A 28 -1.76 4.12 5.28
N GLU A 29 -0.91 4.90 5.93
CA GLU A 29 0.42 5.23 5.41
C GLU A 29 1.30 3.97 5.24
N GLU A 30 1.30 3.07 6.23
CA GLU A 30 2.06 1.82 6.14
C GLU A 30 1.54 0.90 5.03
N VAL A 31 0.22 0.81 4.85
CA VAL A 31 -0.39 0.06 3.72
C VAL A 31 0.06 0.65 2.38
N ASN A 32 0.06 1.98 2.24
CA ASN A 32 0.52 2.64 1.01
C ASN A 32 2.00 2.38 0.71
N LYS A 33 2.86 2.44 1.74
CA LYS A 33 4.29 2.11 1.59
C LYS A 33 4.46 0.68 1.10
N LEU A 34 3.76 -0.27 1.73
CA LEU A 34 3.80 -1.67 1.36
C LEU A 34 3.31 -1.90 -0.08
N HIS A 35 2.24 -1.23 -0.50
CA HIS A 35 1.76 -1.28 -1.89
C HIS A 35 2.82 -0.81 -2.89
N GLU A 36 3.53 0.28 -2.59
CA GLU A 36 4.60 0.76 -3.47
C GLU A 36 5.82 -0.16 -3.45
N GLU A 37 6.15 -0.77 -2.32
CA GLU A 37 7.20 -1.79 -2.23
C GLU A 37 6.87 -3.01 -3.09
N PHE A 38 5.64 -3.51 -3.06
CA PHE A 38 5.18 -4.57 -3.96
C PHE A 38 5.38 -4.19 -5.44
N ARG A 39 4.89 -3.00 -5.84
CA ARG A 39 5.04 -2.51 -7.22
C ARG A 39 6.51 -2.37 -7.62
N ARG A 40 7.34 -1.80 -6.74
CA ARG A 40 8.77 -1.65 -6.97
C ARG A 40 9.45 -3.00 -7.16
N THR A 41 9.10 -3.97 -6.34
CA THR A 41 9.74 -5.29 -6.38
C THR A 41 9.33 -6.06 -7.64
N ILE A 42 8.04 -6.02 -8.01
CA ILE A 42 7.54 -6.54 -9.30
C ILE A 42 8.35 -5.96 -10.47
N ARG A 43 8.47 -4.62 -10.54
CA ARG A 43 9.27 -3.96 -11.59
C ARG A 43 10.74 -4.40 -11.56
N ALA A 44 11.34 -4.58 -10.39
CA ALA A 44 12.73 -5.00 -10.27
C ALA A 44 12.96 -6.41 -10.82
N TRP A 45 12.08 -7.37 -10.50
CA TRP A 45 12.21 -8.73 -11.05
C TRP A 45 11.94 -8.76 -12.55
N ARG A 46 10.98 -7.99 -13.07
CA ARG A 46 10.73 -7.89 -14.52
C ARG A 46 11.95 -7.36 -15.28
N ARG A 47 12.60 -6.31 -14.77
CA ARG A 47 13.86 -5.81 -15.36
C ARG A 47 14.97 -6.85 -15.33
N MET A 48 15.05 -7.65 -14.27
CA MET A 48 16.05 -8.69 -14.16
C MET A 48 15.77 -9.86 -15.11
N ASP A 49 14.50 -10.24 -15.28
CA ASP A 49 14.05 -11.19 -16.30
C ASP A 49 14.51 -10.74 -17.69
N GLU A 50 14.16 -9.51 -18.08
CA GLU A 50 14.56 -8.89 -19.34
C GLU A 50 16.08 -8.83 -19.51
N ALA A 51 16.82 -8.41 -18.48
CA ALA A 51 18.28 -8.35 -18.54
C ALA A 51 18.91 -9.73 -18.80
N TRP A 52 18.42 -10.77 -18.14
CA TRP A 52 18.89 -12.14 -18.37
C TRP A 52 18.44 -12.71 -19.71
N TRP A 53 17.25 -12.34 -20.18
CA TRP A 53 16.75 -12.70 -21.51
C TRP A 53 17.66 -12.13 -22.59
N ASN A 54 17.97 -10.84 -22.51
CA ASN A 54 18.86 -10.14 -23.43
C ASN A 54 20.28 -10.74 -23.42
N VAL A 55 20.75 -11.23 -22.27
CA VAL A 55 22.02 -11.98 -22.21
C VAL A 55 21.87 -13.31 -22.95
N GLY A 56 20.81 -14.08 -22.71
CA GLY A 56 20.56 -15.37 -23.35
C GLY A 56 20.45 -15.30 -24.87
N GLU A 57 19.93 -14.20 -25.43
CA GLU A 57 19.79 -13.99 -26.88
C GLU A 57 21.09 -13.55 -27.57
N LYS A 58 22.15 -13.21 -26.83
CA LYS A 58 23.42 -12.80 -27.46
C LYS A 58 24.03 -13.96 -28.25
N GLU A 59 24.33 -13.66 -29.50
CA GLU A 59 25.09 -14.54 -30.39
C GLU A 59 26.55 -14.64 -29.94
N GLY A 60 27.22 -15.74 -30.31
CA GLY A 60 28.64 -15.96 -30.00
C GLY A 60 28.94 -16.46 -28.58
N MET A 61 27.92 -16.67 -27.74
CA MET A 61 28.09 -17.33 -26.45
C MET A 61 28.03 -18.86 -26.54
N GLU A 62 28.69 -19.53 -25.59
CA GLU A 62 28.55 -20.97 -25.40
C GLU A 62 27.09 -21.32 -25.10
N ARG A 63 26.59 -22.41 -25.69
CA ARG A 63 25.21 -22.89 -25.51
C ARG A 63 24.84 -23.08 -24.03
N GLY A 64 25.79 -23.55 -23.21
CA GLY A 64 25.60 -23.70 -21.76
C GLY A 64 25.34 -22.37 -21.06
N ALA A 65 26.10 -21.32 -21.41
CA ALA A 65 25.92 -19.97 -20.87
C ALA A 65 24.59 -19.35 -21.29
N GLN A 66 24.20 -19.50 -22.56
CA GLN A 66 22.89 -19.06 -23.05
C GLN A 66 21.74 -19.76 -22.32
N ALA A 67 21.80 -21.09 -22.19
CA ALA A 67 20.79 -21.86 -21.48
C ALA A 67 20.67 -21.45 -20.00
N TYR A 68 21.80 -21.16 -19.35
CA TYR A 68 21.81 -20.65 -17.98
C TYR A 68 21.15 -19.27 -17.89
N ALA A 69 21.47 -18.36 -18.79
CA ALA A 69 20.87 -17.02 -18.83
C ALA A 69 19.34 -17.10 -19.02
N MET A 70 18.86 -17.92 -19.96
CA MET A 70 17.43 -18.17 -20.16
C MET A 70 16.75 -18.78 -18.93
N LYS A 71 17.42 -19.70 -18.23
CA LYS A 71 16.93 -20.24 -16.95
C LYS A 71 16.78 -19.14 -15.89
N LYS A 72 17.74 -18.21 -15.82
CA LYS A 72 17.69 -17.07 -14.88
C LYS A 72 16.59 -16.08 -15.24
N ALA A 73 16.40 -15.76 -16.51
CA ALA A 73 15.30 -14.95 -17.00
C ALA A 73 13.95 -15.51 -16.50
N ARG A 74 13.67 -16.77 -16.87
CA ARG A 74 12.46 -17.49 -16.45
C ARG A 74 12.26 -17.53 -14.93
N MET A 75 13.34 -17.69 -14.16
CA MET A 75 13.27 -17.68 -12.70
C MET A 75 12.78 -16.31 -12.18
N TYR A 76 13.32 -15.20 -12.69
CA TYR A 76 12.89 -13.87 -12.29
C TYR A 76 11.48 -13.52 -12.79
N GLY A 77 11.12 -13.94 -14.00
CA GLY A 77 9.75 -13.82 -14.52
C GLY A 77 8.74 -14.53 -13.61
N ARG A 78 9.07 -15.74 -13.13
CA ARG A 78 8.23 -16.46 -12.15
C ARG A 78 8.11 -15.70 -10.82
N LYS A 79 9.21 -15.17 -10.28
CA LYS A 79 9.18 -14.37 -9.04
C LYS A 79 8.30 -13.13 -9.17
N ALA A 80 8.36 -12.45 -10.32
CA ALA A 80 7.49 -11.31 -10.60
C ALA A 80 6.00 -11.72 -10.59
N ALA A 81 5.66 -12.81 -11.28
CA ALA A 81 4.29 -13.34 -11.32
C ALA A 81 3.78 -13.80 -9.94
N GLU A 82 4.61 -14.50 -9.16
CA GLU A 82 4.28 -14.89 -7.78
C GLU A 82 3.98 -13.66 -6.92
N CYS A 83 4.76 -12.60 -7.08
CA CYS A 83 4.54 -11.36 -6.36
C CYS A 83 3.29 -10.61 -6.84
N GLU A 84 3.02 -10.56 -8.14
CA GLU A 84 1.79 -9.97 -8.70
C GLU A 84 0.54 -10.67 -8.17
N VAL A 85 0.55 -12.02 -8.11
CA VAL A 85 -0.55 -12.81 -7.53
C VAL A 85 -0.70 -12.53 -6.05
N THR A 86 0.41 -12.49 -5.30
CA THR A 86 0.39 -12.21 -3.86
C THR A 86 -0.13 -10.81 -3.58
N PHE A 87 0.34 -9.82 -4.33
CA PHE A 87 -0.10 -8.43 -4.22
C PHE A 87 -1.58 -8.28 -4.57
N SER A 88 -2.04 -8.95 -5.64
CA SER A 88 -3.45 -8.92 -6.04
C SER A 88 -4.37 -9.56 -4.99
N LYS A 89 -3.93 -10.64 -4.34
CA LYS A 89 -4.66 -11.28 -3.22
C LYS A 89 -4.66 -10.43 -1.95
N ALA A 90 -3.54 -9.77 -1.65
CA ALA A 90 -3.42 -8.88 -0.51
C ALA A 90 -4.29 -7.63 -0.66
N ARG A 91 -4.42 -7.13 -1.90
CA ARG A 91 -5.28 -6.01 -2.30
C ARG A 91 -6.76 -6.43 -2.43
N ASN A 92 -7.31 -7.10 -1.42
CA ASN A 92 -8.72 -7.47 -1.31
C ASN A 92 -9.61 -6.25 -0.97
N ASP A 93 -9.21 -5.08 -1.46
CA ASP A 93 -9.77 -3.78 -1.12
C ASP A 93 -10.91 -3.48 -2.11
N VAL A 94 -12.08 -3.13 -1.57
CA VAL A 94 -13.28 -2.71 -2.32
C VAL A 94 -12.93 -1.55 -3.26
N ASP A 95 -13.23 -1.71 -4.56
CA ASP A 95 -13.02 -0.75 -5.65
C ASP A 95 -11.62 -0.09 -5.73
N GLY A 96 -10.71 -0.78 -6.43
CA GLY A 96 -9.33 -0.35 -6.68
C GLY A 96 -9.12 0.99 -7.41
N GLU A 97 -10.19 1.72 -7.74
CA GLU A 97 -10.15 3.08 -8.31
C GLU A 97 -10.41 4.20 -7.28
N LYS A 98 -10.92 3.88 -6.08
CA LYS A 98 -11.46 4.90 -5.16
C LYS A 98 -10.66 5.19 -3.90
N LEU A 99 -9.59 4.45 -3.62
CA LEU A 99 -8.78 4.69 -2.43
C LEU A 99 -7.33 4.97 -2.80
N ASP A 100 -7.13 6.14 -3.39
CA ASP A 100 -5.90 6.88 -3.08
C ASP A 100 -6.01 7.30 -1.60
N TYR A 101 -5.44 6.51 -0.70
CA TYR A 101 -5.46 6.81 0.73
C TYR A 101 -4.65 8.07 1.09
N SER A 102 -3.93 8.69 0.13
CA SER A 102 -3.36 10.04 0.26
C SER A 102 -4.40 11.16 0.04
N GLN A 103 -5.56 10.84 -0.57
CA GLN A 103 -6.66 11.78 -0.90
C GLN A 103 -7.78 11.79 0.14
N LEU A 104 -7.66 11.10 1.27
CA LEU A 104 -8.57 11.30 2.42
C LEU A 104 -8.26 12.64 3.13
N LYS A 105 -8.32 13.75 2.38
CA LYS A 105 -8.38 15.09 2.93
C LYS A 105 -9.75 15.28 3.57
N GLY A 106 -9.77 15.14 4.90
CA GLY A 106 -10.75 15.77 5.78
C GLY A 106 -12.22 15.51 5.44
N VAL A 107 -12.82 14.51 6.08
CA VAL A 107 -14.22 14.70 6.52
C VAL A 107 -14.18 15.86 7.52
N THR A 108 -14.47 17.06 7.01
CA THR A 108 -14.81 18.22 7.81
C THR A 108 -16.03 17.85 8.64
N THR A 109 -15.84 17.75 9.94
CA THR A 109 -16.93 17.77 10.91
C THR A 109 -17.74 19.04 10.68
N ALA A 110 -18.89 18.91 10.03
CA ALA A 110 -19.95 19.91 10.13
C ALA A 110 -20.49 19.85 11.56
N VAL A 111 -19.88 20.65 12.45
CA VAL A 111 -20.48 21.04 13.71
C VAL A 111 -21.73 21.86 13.36
N GLY A 112 -22.87 21.17 13.27
CA GLY A 112 -24.17 21.79 13.16
C GLY A 112 -24.58 22.37 14.51
N SER A 113 -24.20 23.62 14.76
CA SER A 113 -24.88 24.48 15.72
C SER A 113 -26.35 24.60 15.31
N LYS A 114 -27.27 24.13 16.17
CA LYS A 114 -28.66 24.57 16.16
C LYS A 114 -28.94 25.29 17.47
N SER A 115 -28.65 26.60 17.47
CA SER A 115 -29.43 27.56 18.23
C SER A 115 -30.81 27.68 17.56
N LYS A 116 -31.88 27.45 18.33
CA LYS A 116 -33.19 28.06 18.06
C LYS A 116 -33.78 28.52 19.38
N HIS A 117 -33.86 29.83 19.52
CA HIS A 117 -34.82 30.51 20.37
C HIS A 117 -36.24 30.12 19.98
N GLY A 118 -37.07 29.94 21.01
CA GLY A 118 -38.52 29.79 21.00
C GLY A 118 -38.97 29.87 22.44
#